data_AF-A0A2H6JD85-F1
#
_entry.id   AF-A0A2H6JD85-F1
#
_cell.length_a   1.000
_cell.length_b   1.000
_cell.length_c   1.000
_cell.angle_alpha   90.00
_cell.angle_beta   90.00
_cell.angle_gamma   90.00
#
_symmetry.space_group_name_H-M   'P 1'
#
loop_
_entity.id
_entity.type
_entity.pdbx_description
1 polymer ?
#
loop_
_entity_poly.entity_id
_entity_poly.type
_entity_poly.pdbx_seq_one_letter_code
_entity_poly.pdbx_strand_id
1 'polypeptide(L)'
;MRTTLTIDDQIIAALKETARRSGKPFKQVANEALRAGLRELARPTPRPYRLQPADMGQARFGIDLDKALHLAAALEDDAIVRELEQHK
;
A
#
# COMPACT_ATOMS: atom_id res chain seq x y z
N MET A 1 22.20 -29.45 7.50
CA MET A 1 22.34 -29.36 8.96
C MET A 1 21.36 -30.31 9.64
N ARG A 2 21.76 -30.95 10.75
CA ARG A 2 20.86 -31.75 11.61
C ARG A 2 20.48 -30.88 12.80
N THR A 3 19.18 -30.69 13.01
CA THR A 3 18.62 -29.88 14.10
C THR A 3 17.51 -30.68 14.75
N THR A 4 17.42 -30.64 16.08
CA THR A 4 16.28 -31.15 16.83
C THR A 4 15.46 -29.95 17.29
N LEU A 5 14.17 -29.95 16.97
CA LEU A 5 13.23 -28.89 17.33
C LEU A 5 11.97 -29.55 17.89
N THR A 6 11.51 -29.07 19.05
CA THR A 6 10.21 -29.45 19.61
C THR A 6 9.12 -28.72 18.84
N ILE A 7 8.12 -29.45 18.34
CA ILE A 7 6.99 -28.91 17.58
C ILE A 7 5.72 -29.44 18.22
N ASP A 8 4.70 -28.60 18.33
CA ASP A 8 3.38 -28.96 18.85
C ASP A 8 2.73 -30.10 18.03
N ASP A 9 1.95 -30.94 18.71
CA ASP A 9 1.32 -32.12 18.13
C ASP A 9 0.38 -31.77 16.96
N GLN A 10 -0.35 -30.65 17.06
CA GLN A 10 -1.25 -30.20 15.99
C GLN A 10 -0.47 -29.80 14.74
N ILE A 11 0.68 -29.13 14.91
CA ILE A 11 1.54 -28.71 13.80
C ILE A 11 2.18 -29.94 13.14
N ILE A 12 2.65 -30.92 13.92
CA ILE A 12 3.18 -32.17 13.39
C ILE A 12 2.12 -32.92 12.57
N ALA A 13 0.89 -33.02 13.08
CA ALA A 13 -0.21 -33.66 12.38
C ALA A 13 -0.51 -32.98 11.04
N ALA A 14 -0.59 -31.64 11.02
CA ALA A 14 -0.82 -30.86 9.80
C ALA A 14 0.30 -31.01 8.77
N LEU A 15 1.58 -31.02 9.21
CA LEU A 15 2.72 -31.22 8.33
C LEU A 15 2.74 -32.64 7.72
N LYS A 16 2.43 -33.66 8.51
CA LYS A 16 2.33 -35.06 8.03
C LYS A 16 1.21 -35.22 7.01
N GLU A 17 0.04 -34.65 7.27
CA GLU A 17 -1.07 -34.69 6.33
C GLU A 17 -0.73 -33.95 5.02
N THR A 18 -0.08 -32.80 5.12
CA THR A 18 0.38 -32.05 3.93
C THR A 18 1.42 -32.83 3.13
N ALA A 19 2.35 -33.52 3.79
CA ALA A 19 3.30 -34.41 3.13
C ALA A 19 2.61 -35.57 2.42
N ARG A 20 1.63 -36.21 3.07
CA ARG A 20 0.83 -37.30 2.49
C ARG A 20 0.07 -36.83 1.25
N ARG A 21 -0.58 -35.66 1.31
CA ARG A 21 -1.36 -35.10 0.19
C ARG A 21 -0.49 -34.64 -0.97
N SER A 22 0.69 -34.09 -0.70
CA SER A 22 1.60 -33.59 -1.74
C SER A 22 2.52 -34.65 -2.32
N GLY A 23 2.61 -35.84 -1.70
CA GLY A 23 3.58 -36.89 -2.07
C GLY A 23 5.05 -36.50 -1.80
N LYS A 24 5.29 -35.36 -1.14
CA LYS A 24 6.64 -34.86 -0.84
C LYS A 24 7.17 -35.43 0.47
N PRO A 25 8.50 -35.59 0.62
CA PRO A 25 9.10 -35.97 1.90
C PRO A 25 8.76 -34.97 3.01
N PHE A 26 8.48 -35.46 4.23
CA PHE A 26 8.13 -34.64 5.39
C PHE A 26 9.12 -33.48 5.62
N LYS A 27 10.43 -33.77 5.53
CA LYS A 27 11.49 -32.76 5.67
C LYS A 27 11.35 -31.63 4.63
N GLN A 28 10.97 -31.94 3.41
CA GLN A 28 10.79 -30.93 2.37
C GLN A 28 9.60 -30.04 2.73
N VAL A 29 8.46 -30.63 3.08
CA VAL A 29 7.25 -29.89 3.49
C VAL A 29 7.51 -29.01 4.71
N ALA A 30 8.17 -29.54 5.74
CA ALA A 30 8.53 -28.78 6.94
C ALA A 30 9.41 -27.57 6.61
N ASN A 31 10.42 -27.73 5.75
CA ASN A 31 11.27 -26.60 5.33
C ASN A 31 10.55 -25.60 4.44
N GLU A 32 9.69 -26.06 3.52
CA GLU A 32 8.86 -25.17 2.70
C GLU A 32 7.92 -24.33 3.57
N ALA A 33 7.26 -24.96 4.55
CA ALA A 33 6.39 -24.29 5.51
C ALA A 33 7.15 -23.25 6.37
N LEU A 34 8.32 -23.62 6.91
CA LEU A 34 9.16 -22.70 7.69
C LEU A 34 9.63 -21.51 6.85
N ARG A 35 10.05 -21.74 5.59
CA ARG A 35 10.43 -20.64 4.69
C ARG A 35 9.25 -19.72 4.39
N ALA A 36 8.05 -20.27 4.18
CA ALA A 36 6.86 -19.48 3.97
C ALA A 36 6.52 -18.64 5.21
N GLY A 37 6.54 -19.23 6.40
CA GLY A 37 6.34 -18.52 7.66
C GLY A 37 7.35 -17.41 7.88
N LEU A 38 8.64 -17.65 7.64
CA LEU A 38 9.68 -16.62 7.74
C LEU A 38 9.47 -15.45 6.77
N ARG A 39 8.96 -15.72 5.56
CA ARG A 39 8.60 -14.64 4.62
C ARG A 39 7.41 -13.82 5.11
N GLU A 40 6.37 -14.46 5.64
CA GLU A 40 5.22 -13.73 6.20
C GLU A 40 5.61 -12.92 7.43
N LEU A 41 6.46 -13.45 8.31
CA LEU A 41 6.99 -12.71 9.47
C LEU A 41 7.85 -11.52 9.06
N ALA A 42 8.54 -11.60 7.92
CA ALA A 42 9.32 -10.50 7.38
C ALA A 42 8.48 -9.45 6.62
N ARG A 43 7.21 -9.74 6.32
CA ARG A 43 6.35 -8.77 5.63
C ARG A 43 5.97 -7.64 6.58
N PRO A 44 6.18 -6.37 6.19
CA PRO A 44 5.71 -5.25 6.99
C PRO A 44 4.19 -5.28 7.07
N THR A 45 3.64 -5.09 8.26
CA THR A 45 2.20 -4.94 8.44
C THR A 45 1.76 -3.70 7.65
N PRO A 46 0.84 -3.83 6.67
CA PRO A 46 0.36 -2.68 5.93
C PRO A 46 -0.33 -1.72 6.90
N ARG A 47 0.16 -0.48 6.97
CA ARG A 47 -0.51 0.57 7.73
C ARG A 47 -1.73 1.03 6.93
N PRO A 48 -2.89 1.23 7.57
CA PRO A 48 -4.03 1.83 6.89
C PRO A 48 -3.60 3.14 6.24
N TYR A 49 -3.93 3.30 4.95
CA TYR A 49 -3.71 4.56 4.26
C TYR A 49 -4.54 5.65 4.96
N ARG A 50 -3.92 6.77 5.29
CA ARG A 50 -4.60 7.97 5.81
C ARG A 50 -4.28 9.14 4.89
N LEU A 51 -5.32 9.67 4.24
CA LEU A 51 -5.22 10.91 3.49
C LEU A 51 -5.08 12.07 4.48
N GLN A 52 -4.08 12.93 4.28
CA GLN A 52 -4.03 14.25 4.92
C GLN A 52 -4.58 15.25 3.90
N PRO A 53 -5.87 15.65 4.00
CA PRO A 53 -6.43 16.62 3.06
C PRO A 53 -5.76 17.97 3.23
N ALA A 54 -5.56 18.68 2.12
CA ALA A 54 -5.18 20.09 2.13
C ALA A 54 -6.45 20.94 2.09
N ASP A 55 -6.44 22.07 2.81
CA ASP A 55 -7.51 23.08 2.69
C ASP A 55 -7.40 23.76 1.32
N MET A 56 -8.42 23.59 0.48
CA MET A 56 -8.53 24.20 -0.85
C MET A 56 -9.45 25.43 -0.85
N GLY A 57 -9.89 25.88 0.31
CA GLY A 57 -10.86 26.97 0.46
C GLY A 57 -12.29 26.55 0.08
N GLN A 58 -13.16 27.54 0.00
CA GLN A 58 -14.58 27.33 -0.33
C GLN A 58 -14.77 27.14 -1.84
N ALA A 59 -15.62 26.18 -2.20
CA ALA A 59 -16.07 26.01 -3.57
C ALA A 59 -16.81 27.27 -4.03
N ARG A 60 -16.28 27.93 -5.08
CA ARG A 60 -16.92 29.10 -5.68
C ARG A 60 -17.98 28.64 -6.67
N PHE A 61 -19.23 29.03 -6.41
CA PHE A 61 -20.34 28.73 -7.31
C PHE A 61 -20.15 29.44 -8.66
N GLY A 62 -20.52 28.77 -9.75
CA GLY A 62 -20.42 29.32 -11.11
C GLY A 62 -19.04 29.19 -11.77
N ILE A 63 -18.09 28.50 -11.15
CA ILE A 63 -16.81 28.14 -11.78
C ILE A 63 -16.94 26.75 -12.43
N ASP A 64 -16.79 26.71 -13.75
CA ASP A 64 -16.69 25.47 -14.53
C ASP A 64 -15.28 24.88 -14.39
N LEU A 65 -15.15 23.84 -13.56
CA LEU A 65 -13.88 23.13 -13.34
C LEU A 65 -13.55 22.14 -14.46
N ASP A 66 -14.52 21.76 -15.31
CA ASP A 66 -14.27 20.86 -16.45
C ASP A 66 -13.42 21.56 -17.51
N LYS A 67 -13.46 22.91 -17.55
CA LYS A 67 -12.61 23.76 -18.38
C LYS A 67 -11.45 24.37 -17.60
N ALA A 68 -10.75 23.56 -16.81
CA ALA A 68 -9.66 23.98 -15.93
C ALA A 68 -8.59 24.87 -16.61
N LEU A 69 -8.22 24.58 -17.86
CA LEU A 69 -7.22 25.39 -18.59
C LEU A 69 -7.71 26.80 -18.91
N HIS A 70 -8.99 26.95 -19.28
CA HIS A 70 -9.58 28.26 -19.55
C HIS A 70 -9.68 29.08 -18.26
N LEU A 71 -10.05 28.42 -17.15
CA LEU A 71 -10.05 29.04 -15.84
C LEU A 71 -8.64 29.50 -15.43
N ALA A 72 -7.63 28.67 -15.64
CA ALA A 72 -6.24 29.00 -15.31
C ALA A 72 -5.74 30.23 -16.10
N ALA A 73 -6.01 30.28 -17.41
CA ALA A 73 -5.63 31.43 -18.25
C ALA A 73 -6.29 32.74 -17.77
N ALA A 74 -7.59 32.71 -17.46
CA ALA A 74 -8.29 33.89 -16.94
C ALA A 74 -7.72 34.36 -15.59
N LEU A 75 -7.36 33.43 -14.70
CA LEU A 75 -6.74 33.76 -13.41
C LEU A 75 -5.33 34.36 -13.58
N GLU A 76 -4.59 33.91 -14.59
CA GLU A 76 -3.27 34.45 -14.94
C GLU A 76 -3.37 35.86 -15.51
N ASP A 77 -4.29 36.08 -16.45
CA ASP A 77 -4.58 37.42 -17.00
C ASP A 77 -4.95 38.42 -15.88
N ASP A 78 -5.85 38.03 -14.97
CA ASP A 78 -6.24 38.83 -13.80
C ASP A 78 -5.05 39.18 -12.89
N ALA A 79 -4.10 38.24 -12.71
CA ALA A 79 -2.91 38.47 -11.91
C ALA A 79 -1.94 39.44 -12.57
N ILE A 80 -1.72 39.31 -13.89
CA ILE A 80 -0.86 40.20 -14.68
C ILE A 80 -1.40 41.63 -14.65
N VAL A 81 -2.71 41.82 -14.81
CA VAL A 81 -3.33 43.15 -14.73
C VAL A 81 -3.07 43.79 -13.37
N ARG A 82 -3.26 43.04 -12.27
CA ARG A 82 -3.00 43.55 -10.90
C ARG A 82 -1.55 43.94 -10.68
N GLU A 83 -0.61 43.17 -11.19
CA GLU A 83 0.82 43.48 -11.10
C GLU A 83 1.14 44.78 -11.85
N LEU A 84 0.66 44.93 -13.09
CA LEU A 84 0.85 46.15 -13.88
C LEU A 84 0.24 47.40 -13.23
N GLU A 85 -0.89 47.27 -12.54
CA GLU A 85 -1.52 48.36 -11.79
C GLU A 85 -0.71 48.79 -10.55
N GLN A 86 -0.02 47.85 -9.89
CA GLN A 86 0.82 48.12 -8.71
C GLN A 86 2.16 48.76 -9.06
N HIS A 87 2.63 48.57 -10.29
CA HIS A 87 3.89 49.13 -10.81
C HIS A 87 3.73 50.50 -11.49
N LYS A 88 2.56 51.16 -11.34
CA LYS A 88 2.26 52.49 -11.86
C LYS A 88 2.26 53.54 -10.76
#